data_AF-A0A819M945-F1
#
_entry.id   AF-A0A819M945-F1
#
_cell.length_a   1.000
_cell.length_b   1.000
_cell.length_c   1.000
_cell.angle_alpha   90.00
_cell.angle_beta   90.00
_cell.angle_gamma   90.00
#
_symmetry.space_group_name_H-M   'P 1'
#
loop_
_entity.id
_entity.type
_entity.pdbx_description
1 polymer ?
#
loop_
_entity_poly.entity_id
_entity_poly.type
_entity_poly.pdbx_seq_one_letter_code
_entity_poly.pdbx_strand_id
1 'polypeptide(L)'
;MDKHGFLYVSDYTKNEVRRWKMGEYNNEGIVVAGGNGKANELNQLNHPTFIFVDEEQSVYVSDRDNHRVMKWRKDAKEGTIVAGGNGFGENLNQLCSPKGIIVDYLGDIYVVDCWNHRVMRWYEGKEEGEVVVGGNGEGNKPNQLDCPYVLSPKPPSSISSKLQADFDSLTIPSLTKTENTTCSSCLSSTNQGRLNHQQLKRIQLLHV
;
A
#
# COMPACT_ATOMS: atom_id res chain seq x y z
N MET A 1 4.90 3.84 2.33
CA MET A 1 5.78 4.73 1.53
C MET A 1 5.07 4.98 0.22
N ASP A 2 5.05 6.22 -0.28
CA ASP A 2 4.43 6.54 -1.57
C ASP A 2 5.41 6.38 -2.76
N LYS A 3 4.91 6.52 -3.99
CA LYS A 3 5.72 6.45 -5.22
C LYS A 3 6.78 7.55 -5.32
N HIS A 4 6.63 8.63 -4.56
CA HIS A 4 7.56 9.75 -4.53
C HIS A 4 8.67 9.54 -3.50
N GLY A 5 8.68 8.40 -2.79
CA GLY A 5 9.69 8.07 -1.78
C GLY A 5 9.46 8.75 -0.44
N PHE A 6 8.23 9.18 -0.12
CA PHE A 6 7.90 9.63 1.23
C PHE A 6 7.45 8.47 2.12
N LEU A 7 8.07 8.35 3.29
CA LEU A 7 7.62 7.47 4.37
C LEU A 7 6.66 8.25 5.26
N TYR A 8 5.49 7.68 5.54
CA TYR A 8 4.48 8.27 6.43
C TYR A 8 4.39 7.43 7.70
N VAL A 9 4.30 8.08 8.84
CA VAL A 9 4.19 7.45 10.16
C VAL A 9 3.04 8.08 10.92
N SER A 10 2.17 7.22 11.46
CA SER A 10 1.13 7.63 12.41
C SER A 10 1.75 7.64 13.80
N ASP A 11 1.95 8.82 14.38
CA ASP A 11 2.48 8.97 15.74
C ASP A 11 1.29 8.94 16.72
N TYR A 12 0.98 7.74 17.19
CA TYR A 12 -0.24 7.41 17.93
C TYR A 12 -0.50 8.35 19.12
N THR A 13 0.48 8.55 19.99
CA THR A 13 0.30 9.35 21.22
C THR A 13 0.43 10.85 20.98
N LYS A 14 1.12 11.27 19.91
CA LYS A 14 1.18 12.67 19.50
C LYS A 14 -0.01 13.11 18.66
N ASN A 15 -0.86 12.18 18.25
CA ASN A 15 -2.09 12.48 17.51
C ASN A 15 -1.81 13.22 16.19
N GLU A 16 -0.81 12.73 15.47
CA GLU A 16 -0.37 13.35 14.22
C GLU A 16 0.14 12.30 13.23
N VAL A 17 0.12 12.66 11.96
CA VAL A 17 0.82 11.93 10.90
C VAL A 17 1.97 12.78 10.41
N ARG A 18 3.15 12.18 10.36
CA ARG A 18 4.36 12.82 9.81
C ARG A 18 4.85 12.10 8.57
N ARG A 19 5.52 12.84 7.68
CA ARG A 19 6.25 12.27 6.55
C ARG A 19 7.72 12.66 6.52
N TRP A 20 8.54 11.78 5.97
CA TRP A 20 9.96 11.97 5.70
C TRP A 20 10.26 11.65 4.24
N LYS A 21 11.14 12.44 3.61
CA LYS A 21 11.68 12.11 2.30
C LYS A 21 12.80 11.10 2.46
N MET A 22 12.60 9.89 1.95
CA MET A 22 13.63 8.86 2.01
C MET A 22 14.80 9.23 1.10
N GLY A 23 16.01 9.08 1.64
CA GLY A 23 17.26 9.45 0.95
C GLY A 23 17.76 10.86 1.27
N GLU A 24 16.98 11.68 1.99
CA GLU A 24 17.48 12.91 2.60
C GLU A 24 18.03 12.62 4.00
N TYR A 25 19.11 13.29 4.38
CA TYR A 25 19.82 13.05 5.65
C TYR A 25 19.24 13.86 6.83
N ASN A 26 18.27 14.75 6.60
CA ASN A 26 17.56 15.44 7.67
C ASN A 26 16.51 14.50 8.28
N ASN A 27 16.75 14.04 9.51
CA ASN A 27 15.81 13.17 10.22
C ASN A 27 14.57 13.94 10.75
N GLU A 28 14.14 14.98 10.06
CA GLU A 28 13.06 15.88 10.48
C GLU A 28 11.78 15.58 9.70
N GLY A 29 10.75 15.12 10.42
CA GLY A 29 9.46 14.77 9.83
C GLY A 29 8.53 15.96 9.77
N ILE A 30 7.88 16.15 8.62
CA ILE A 30 6.87 17.21 8.42
C ILE A 30 5.51 16.67 8.83
N VAL A 31 4.77 17.39 9.68
CA VAL A 31 3.38 17.06 10.02
C VAL A 31 2.49 17.31 8.81
N VAL A 32 1.70 16.32 8.44
CA VAL A 32 0.78 16.35 7.28
C VAL A 32 -0.69 16.13 7.66
N ALA A 33 -0.97 15.68 8.88
CA ALA A 33 -2.31 15.61 9.45
C ALA A 33 -2.24 15.66 10.98
N GLY A 34 -3.25 16.25 11.63
CA GLY A 34 -3.31 16.36 13.09
C GLY A 34 -2.27 17.31 13.69
N GLY A 35 -1.79 16.99 14.90
CA GLY A 35 -0.76 17.76 15.61
C GLY A 35 -1.27 19.00 16.36
N ASN A 36 -2.58 19.26 16.35
CA ASN A 36 -3.20 20.44 16.97
C ASN A 36 -4.03 20.11 18.22
N GLY A 37 -3.77 18.96 18.85
CA GLY A 37 -4.56 18.42 19.96
C GLY A 37 -5.32 17.15 19.58
N LYS A 38 -6.20 16.70 20.48
CA LYS A 38 -6.88 15.39 20.40
C LYS A 38 -8.39 15.40 20.58
N ALA A 39 -9.04 16.54 20.37
CA ALA A 39 -10.49 16.61 20.36
C ALA A 39 -11.03 16.28 18.94
N ASN A 40 -12.22 16.77 18.62
CA ASN A 40 -12.96 16.40 17.41
C ASN A 40 -12.85 17.44 16.28
N GLU A 41 -12.01 18.47 16.41
CA GLU A 41 -11.83 19.49 15.37
C GLU A 41 -11.24 18.89 14.08
N LEU A 42 -11.46 19.56 12.94
CA LEU A 42 -11.03 19.05 11.62
C LEU A 42 -9.52 19.09 11.41
N ASN A 43 -8.77 19.80 12.24
CA ASN A 43 -7.30 19.83 12.24
C ASN A 43 -6.67 18.96 13.35
N GLN A 44 -7.48 18.15 14.04
CA GLN A 44 -7.07 17.28 15.15
C GLN A 44 -7.31 15.80 14.81
N LEU A 45 -6.54 14.94 15.48
CA LEU A 45 -6.68 13.49 15.45
C LEU A 45 -6.66 12.98 16.90
N ASN A 46 -7.09 11.76 17.15
CA ASN A 46 -7.05 11.12 18.46
C ASN A 46 -6.70 9.65 18.26
N HIS A 47 -5.46 9.30 18.64
CA HIS A 47 -4.90 7.96 18.50
C HIS A 47 -4.99 7.39 17.07
N PRO A 48 -4.44 8.09 16.05
CA PRO A 48 -4.53 7.63 14.67
C PRO A 48 -3.78 6.29 14.49
N THR A 49 -4.42 5.32 13.83
CA THR A 49 -3.89 3.94 13.75
C THR A 49 -3.42 3.50 12.37
N PHE A 50 -3.95 4.07 11.31
CA PHE A 50 -3.67 3.64 9.95
C PHE A 50 -3.62 4.82 9.00
N ILE A 51 -2.79 4.69 7.96
CA ILE A 51 -2.59 5.70 6.92
C ILE A 51 -2.72 5.04 5.54
N PHE A 52 -3.52 5.65 4.68
CA PHE A 52 -3.49 5.42 3.24
C PHE A 52 -3.13 6.74 2.55
N VAL A 53 -2.33 6.67 1.48
CA VAL A 53 -1.92 7.86 0.71
C VAL A 53 -2.25 7.60 -0.76
N ASP A 54 -3.04 8.50 -1.35
CA ASP A 54 -3.41 8.41 -2.78
C ASP A 54 -2.33 9.00 -3.70
N GLU A 55 -2.55 8.88 -5.01
CA GLU A 55 -1.62 9.32 -6.06
C GLU A 55 -1.41 10.84 -6.06
N GLU A 56 -2.40 11.59 -5.57
CA GLU A 56 -2.39 13.04 -5.36
C GLU A 56 -1.71 13.46 -4.05
N GLN A 57 -1.19 12.51 -3.26
CA GLN A 57 -0.61 12.71 -1.93
C GLN A 57 -1.62 13.23 -0.89
N SER A 58 -2.91 12.94 -1.07
CA SER A 58 -3.88 13.08 0.02
C SER A 58 -3.66 11.95 1.03
N VAL A 59 -3.77 12.29 2.31
CA VAL A 59 -3.55 11.37 3.42
C VAL A 59 -4.90 11.05 4.05
N TYR A 60 -5.26 9.77 4.06
CA TYR A 60 -6.42 9.23 4.75
C TYR A 60 -5.95 8.61 6.05
N VAL A 61 -6.62 8.94 7.15
CA VAL A 61 -6.22 8.55 8.49
C VAL A 61 -7.41 7.95 9.22
N SER A 62 -7.21 6.76 9.79
CA SER A 62 -8.16 6.20 10.75
C SER A 62 -7.97 6.89 12.08
N ASP A 63 -8.88 7.82 12.36
CA ASP A 63 -8.93 8.61 13.58
C ASP A 63 -9.69 7.81 14.65
N ARG A 64 -8.97 6.82 15.21
CA ARG A 64 -9.53 5.68 15.94
C ARG A 64 -10.49 6.11 17.04
N ASP A 65 -10.04 6.97 17.95
CA ASP A 65 -10.78 7.29 19.16
C ASP A 65 -11.81 8.40 18.93
N ASN A 66 -11.79 9.03 17.75
CA ASN A 66 -12.84 9.92 17.27
C ASN A 66 -13.83 9.18 16.35
N HIS A 67 -13.66 7.86 16.13
CA HIS A 67 -14.62 7.02 15.42
C HIS A 67 -14.93 7.51 13.99
N ARG A 68 -13.89 7.95 13.27
CA ARG A 68 -14.01 8.53 11.93
C ARG A 68 -12.81 8.23 11.06
N VAL A 69 -12.98 8.41 9.75
CA VAL A 69 -11.87 8.49 8.80
C VAL A 69 -11.78 9.90 8.28
N MET A 70 -10.58 10.45 8.33
CA MET A 70 -10.28 11.81 7.91
C MET A 70 -9.39 11.80 6.67
N LYS A 71 -9.64 12.69 5.72
CA LYS A 71 -8.80 12.94 4.54
C LYS A 71 -8.22 14.35 4.57
N TRP A 72 -6.90 14.46 4.54
CA TRP A 72 -6.19 15.70 4.23
C TRP A 72 -5.75 15.70 2.78
N ARG A 73 -6.18 16.69 2.00
CA ARG A 73 -5.52 16.96 0.71
C ARG A 73 -4.08 17.40 0.97
N LYS A 74 -3.21 17.21 -0.02
CA LYS A 74 -1.82 17.66 0.04
C LYS A 74 -1.76 19.14 0.49
N ASP A 75 -0.93 19.40 1.49
CA ASP A 75 -0.66 20.73 2.08
C ASP A 75 -1.88 21.43 2.74
N ALA A 76 -3.01 20.74 2.90
CA ALA A 76 -4.19 21.26 3.60
C ALA A 76 -3.92 21.45 5.11
N LYS A 77 -4.54 22.47 5.70
CA LYS A 77 -4.42 22.76 7.15
C LYS A 77 -5.40 21.97 8.02
N GLU A 78 -6.52 21.58 7.43
CA GLU A 78 -7.56 20.78 8.06
C GLU A 78 -7.99 19.65 7.11
N GLY A 79 -8.56 18.61 7.72
CA GLY A 79 -9.05 17.45 7.01
C GLY A 79 -10.55 17.56 6.74
N THR A 80 -11.05 16.56 6.05
CA THR A 80 -12.48 16.35 5.78
C THR A 80 -12.86 14.98 6.29
N ILE A 81 -14.01 14.87 6.95
CA ILE A 81 -14.57 13.58 7.34
C ILE A 81 -15.04 12.89 6.06
N VAL A 82 -14.55 11.67 5.82
CA VAL A 82 -14.90 10.89 4.62
C VAL A 82 -15.58 9.55 4.95
N ALA A 83 -15.61 9.15 6.21
CA ALA A 83 -16.43 8.07 6.74
C ALA A 83 -16.66 8.24 8.25
N GLY A 84 -17.83 7.84 8.75
CA GLY A 84 -18.19 7.97 10.16
C GLY A 84 -18.34 9.43 10.61
N GLY A 85 -17.86 9.74 11.82
CA GLY A 85 -17.91 11.11 12.37
C GLY A 85 -19.24 11.50 13.04
N ASN A 86 -20.22 10.59 13.08
CA ASN A 86 -21.51 10.79 13.74
C ASN A 86 -21.54 10.15 15.14
N GLY A 87 -20.40 10.18 15.83
CA GLY A 87 -20.19 9.50 17.11
C GLY A 87 -19.88 8.00 16.96
N PHE A 88 -19.64 7.35 18.10
CA PHE A 88 -19.44 5.91 18.15
C PHE A 88 -20.78 5.18 18.06
N GLY A 89 -20.80 4.04 17.37
CA GLY A 89 -21.99 3.18 17.29
C GLY A 89 -21.95 2.23 16.10
N GLU A 90 -23.07 1.53 15.90
CA GLU A 90 -23.22 0.47 14.89
C GLU A 90 -24.07 0.90 13.67
N ASN A 91 -24.67 2.10 13.71
CA ASN A 91 -25.44 2.63 12.58
C ASN A 91 -24.58 2.75 11.32
N LEU A 92 -25.22 2.83 10.15
CA LEU A 92 -24.51 2.87 8.87
C LEU A 92 -23.71 4.16 8.66
N ASN A 93 -24.01 5.24 9.39
CA ASN A 93 -23.23 6.49 9.42
C ASN A 93 -22.23 6.57 10.58
N GLN A 94 -22.06 5.50 11.37
CA GLN A 94 -21.20 5.43 12.55
C GLN A 94 -20.10 4.36 12.39
N LEU A 95 -19.03 4.52 13.16
CA LEU A 95 -17.90 3.59 13.24
C LEU A 95 -17.54 3.32 14.70
N CYS A 96 -16.80 2.24 14.96
CA CYS A 96 -16.30 1.86 16.26
C CYS A 96 -14.80 1.46 16.21
N SER A 97 -13.93 2.42 16.54
CA SER A 97 -12.46 2.34 16.42
C SER A 97 -11.98 1.83 15.05
N PRO A 98 -12.13 2.63 13.97
CA PRO A 98 -11.68 2.23 12.65
C PRO A 98 -10.16 1.94 12.63
N LYS A 99 -9.76 0.96 11.82
CA LYS A 99 -8.36 0.53 11.65
C LYS A 99 -7.92 0.65 10.19
N GLY A 100 -7.84 -0.44 9.43
CA GLY A 100 -7.43 -0.40 8.03
C GLY A 100 -8.32 0.47 7.15
N ILE A 101 -7.67 1.17 6.21
CA ILE A 101 -8.33 1.92 5.12
C ILE A 101 -7.70 1.48 3.81
N ILE A 102 -8.51 1.26 2.78
CA ILE A 102 -8.05 1.25 1.39
C ILE A 102 -8.98 2.16 0.58
N VAL A 103 -8.43 2.75 -0.47
CA VAL A 103 -9.20 3.50 -1.46
C VAL A 103 -8.98 2.83 -2.81
N ASP A 104 -10.06 2.59 -3.56
CA ASP A 104 -9.97 2.01 -4.88
C ASP A 104 -9.77 3.07 -5.98
N TYR A 105 -9.73 2.63 -7.24
CA TYR A 105 -9.50 3.51 -8.39
C TYR A 105 -10.70 4.40 -8.75
N LEU A 106 -11.89 4.11 -8.20
CA LEU A 106 -13.09 4.93 -8.35
C LEU A 106 -13.16 6.00 -7.25
N GLY A 107 -12.31 5.91 -6.22
CA GLY A 107 -12.31 6.78 -5.06
C GLY A 107 -13.16 6.25 -3.92
N ASP A 108 -13.62 5.01 -3.99
CA ASP A 108 -14.39 4.39 -2.92
C ASP A 108 -13.49 4.03 -1.74
N ILE A 109 -13.96 4.35 -0.54
CA ILE A 109 -13.21 4.21 0.69
C ILE A 109 -13.76 3.01 1.44
N TYR A 110 -12.91 2.00 1.63
CA TYR A 110 -13.23 0.83 2.43
C TYR A 110 -12.56 0.95 3.78
N VAL A 111 -13.35 0.84 4.83
CA VAL A 111 -12.94 1.06 6.21
C VAL A 111 -13.17 -0.22 7.00
N VAL A 112 -12.14 -0.63 7.73
CA VAL A 112 -12.25 -1.69 8.72
C VAL A 112 -12.83 -1.12 10.00
N ASP A 113 -14.09 -1.46 10.26
CA ASP A 113 -14.83 -1.02 11.43
C ASP A 113 -14.71 -2.09 12.53
N CYS A 114 -13.58 -2.04 13.27
CA CYS A 114 -13.08 -3.17 14.03
C CYS A 114 -14.06 -3.69 15.08
N TRP A 115 -14.54 -2.83 15.97
CA TRP A 115 -15.41 -3.26 17.07
C TRP A 115 -16.86 -3.53 16.64
N ASN A 116 -17.20 -3.18 15.40
CA ASN A 116 -18.46 -3.58 14.79
C ASN A 116 -18.29 -4.84 13.91
N HIS A 117 -17.09 -5.45 13.91
CA HIS A 117 -16.82 -6.72 13.26
C HIS A 117 -17.20 -6.73 11.77
N ARG A 118 -16.94 -5.60 11.09
CA ARG A 118 -17.39 -5.39 9.71
C ARG A 118 -16.39 -4.59 8.88
N VAL A 119 -16.57 -4.67 7.57
CA VAL A 119 -15.92 -3.79 6.58
C VAL A 119 -17.02 -2.98 5.93
N MET A 120 -16.83 -1.67 5.92
CA MET A 120 -17.79 -0.70 5.39
C MET A 120 -17.20 0.00 4.16
N ARG A 121 -18.05 0.42 3.23
CA ARG A 121 -17.68 1.22 2.05
C ARG A 121 -18.41 2.55 2.07
N TRP A 122 -17.68 3.63 1.82
CA TRP A 122 -18.19 4.96 1.50
C TRP A 122 -17.72 5.39 0.13
N TYR A 123 -18.50 6.24 -0.52
CA TYR A 123 -18.15 6.88 -1.78
C TYR A 123 -18.75 8.28 -1.82
N GLU A 124 -18.33 9.09 -2.79
CA GLU A 124 -18.68 10.51 -2.84
C GLU A 124 -20.21 10.72 -2.82
N GLY A 125 -20.67 11.62 -1.94
CA GLY A 125 -22.08 11.97 -1.77
C GLY A 125 -22.90 11.05 -0.86
N LYS A 126 -22.31 10.02 -0.25
CA LYS A 126 -22.99 9.15 0.71
C LYS A 126 -22.85 9.63 2.15
N GLU A 127 -23.99 9.81 2.83
CA GLU A 127 -24.06 10.11 4.27
C GLU A 127 -23.89 8.85 5.14
N GLU A 128 -24.31 7.69 4.61
CA GLU A 128 -24.23 6.38 5.24
C GLU A 128 -23.36 5.42 4.42
N GLY A 129 -22.62 4.57 5.11
CA GLY A 129 -21.80 3.52 4.50
C GLY A 129 -22.59 2.27 4.20
N GLU A 130 -22.01 1.42 3.36
CA GLU A 130 -22.58 0.13 2.99
C GLU A 130 -21.74 -1.00 3.60
N VAL A 131 -22.38 -1.97 4.26
CA VAL A 131 -21.68 -3.16 4.77
C VAL A 131 -21.24 -4.00 3.58
N VAL A 132 -19.93 -4.19 3.43
CA VAL A 132 -19.36 -5.02 2.36
C VAL A 132 -19.18 -6.46 2.83
N VAL A 133 -18.66 -6.64 4.05
CA VAL A 133 -18.39 -7.95 4.66
C VAL A 133 -18.57 -7.85 6.18
N GLY A 134 -19.05 -8.93 6.81
CA GLY A 134 -19.17 -9.00 8.28
C GLY A 134 -20.46 -8.35 8.79
N GLY A 135 -20.42 -7.85 10.03
CA GLY A 135 -21.57 -7.23 10.70
C GLY A 135 -22.56 -8.23 11.30
N ASN A 136 -22.21 -9.52 11.36
CA ASN A 136 -23.04 -10.59 11.92
C ASN A 136 -22.54 -11.05 13.32
N GLY A 137 -21.95 -10.11 14.06
CA GLY A 137 -21.26 -10.36 15.32
C GLY A 137 -19.89 -11.01 15.16
N GLU A 138 -19.17 -11.09 16.28
CA GLU A 138 -17.90 -11.81 16.38
C GLU A 138 -18.08 -13.33 16.27
N GLY A 139 -17.08 -14.00 15.70
CA GLY A 139 -17.03 -15.46 15.66
C GLY A 139 -16.39 -16.05 14.41
N ASN A 140 -16.52 -17.37 14.29
CA ASN A 140 -15.83 -18.18 13.27
C ASN A 140 -16.75 -18.66 12.13
N LYS A 141 -18.00 -18.20 12.07
CA LYS A 141 -18.88 -18.54 10.94
C LYS A 141 -18.36 -17.86 9.67
N PRO A 142 -18.64 -18.41 8.48
CA PRO A 142 -18.15 -17.85 7.21
C PRO A 142 -18.55 -16.38 6.95
N ASN A 143 -19.62 -15.89 7.57
CA ASN A 143 -20.12 -14.52 7.46
C ASN A 143 -19.83 -13.65 8.70
N GLN A 144 -19.00 -14.13 9.63
CA GLN A 144 -18.56 -13.40 10.82
C GLN A 144 -17.11 -12.96 10.66
N LEU A 145 -16.78 -11.82 11.27
CA LEU A 145 -15.41 -11.34 11.43
C LEU A 145 -15.18 -11.14 12.93
N ASP A 146 -13.93 -11.19 13.36
CA ASP A 146 -13.55 -10.83 14.72
C ASP A 146 -12.49 -9.73 14.66
N CYS A 147 -12.84 -8.56 15.21
CA CYS A 147 -12.14 -7.27 15.13
C CYS A 147 -11.11 -7.19 13.98
N PRO A 148 -11.57 -7.17 12.71
CA PRO A 148 -10.67 -7.16 11.56
C PRO A 148 -9.68 -6.00 11.66
N TYR A 149 -8.47 -6.16 11.11
CA TYR A 149 -7.40 -5.19 11.32
C TYR A 149 -7.07 -4.35 10.07
N VAL A 150 -6.73 -5.00 8.96
CA VAL A 150 -6.25 -4.34 7.74
C VAL A 150 -6.84 -4.97 6.50
N LEU A 151 -7.00 -4.17 5.45
CA LEU A 151 -7.36 -4.61 4.11
C LEU A 151 -6.12 -4.57 3.23
N SER A 152 -5.97 -5.56 2.35
CA SER A 152 -4.88 -5.59 1.37
C SER A 152 -5.49 -5.44 -0.03
N PRO A 153 -5.34 -4.27 -0.68
CA PRO A 153 -5.81 -4.13 -2.04
C PRO A 153 -4.93 -5.00 -2.95
N LYS A 154 -5.52 -5.61 -3.98
CA LYS A 154 -4.74 -6.30 -5.00
C LYS A 154 -3.78 -5.28 -5.62
N PRO A 155 -2.46 -5.50 -5.60
CA PRO A 155 -1.56 -4.60 -6.28
C PRO A 155 -1.97 -4.54 -7.76
N PRO A 156 -2.00 -3.34 -8.39
CA PRO A 156 -2.19 -3.27 -9.83
C PRO A 156 -1.16 -4.20 -10.44
N SER A 157 -1.62 -5.20 -11.20
CA SER A 157 -0.80 -6.31 -11.69
C SER A 157 0.52 -5.78 -12.20
N SER A 158 1.58 -5.98 -11.41
CA SER A 158 2.87 -5.37 -11.66
C SER A 158 3.46 -5.97 -12.93
N ILE A 159 3.48 -5.19 -14.00
CA ILE A 159 4.51 -5.23 -15.05
C ILE A 159 4.69 -6.59 -15.79
N SER A 160 3.77 -7.54 -15.70
CA SER A 160 3.90 -8.80 -16.43
C SER A 160 3.67 -8.63 -17.93
N SER A 161 2.75 -7.76 -18.38
CA SER A 161 2.44 -7.67 -19.82
C SER A 161 3.52 -6.97 -20.64
N LYS A 162 4.17 -5.95 -20.08
CA LYS A 162 5.19 -5.17 -20.79
C LYS A 162 6.55 -5.87 -20.81
N LEU A 163 6.97 -6.44 -19.67
CA LEU A 163 8.18 -7.28 -19.61
C LEU A 163 8.03 -8.57 -20.41
N GLN A 164 6.83 -9.19 -20.45
CA GLN A 164 6.59 -10.37 -21.29
C GLN A 164 6.60 -10.00 -22.79
N ALA A 165 5.97 -8.88 -23.18
CA ALA A 165 6.02 -8.40 -24.57
C ALA A 165 7.45 -8.03 -25.02
N ASP A 166 8.25 -7.41 -24.14
CA ASP A 166 9.65 -7.10 -24.43
C ASP A 166 10.51 -8.38 -24.49
N PHE A 167 10.20 -9.40 -23.69
CA PHE A 167 10.87 -10.71 -23.76
C PHE A 167 10.49 -11.50 -25.02
N ASP A 168 9.22 -11.44 -25.43
CA ASP A 168 8.69 -12.10 -26.63
C ASP A 168 9.10 -11.39 -27.93
N SER A 169 9.42 -10.09 -27.86
CA SER A 169 9.90 -9.28 -28.98
C SER A 169 11.41 -9.41 -29.24
N LEU A 170 12.17 -10.04 -28.35
CA LEU A 170 13.60 -10.30 -28.55
C LEU A 170 13.80 -11.52 -29.46
N THR A 171 13.60 -11.36 -30.77
CA THR A 171 14.10 -12.32 -31.74
C THR A 171 15.63 -12.30 -31.74
N ILE A 172 16.27 -13.34 -31.22
CA ILE A 172 17.71 -13.53 -31.36
C ILE A 172 18.01 -13.74 -32.86
N PRO A 173 18.84 -12.91 -33.51
CA PRO A 173 19.22 -13.15 -34.89
C PRO A 173 19.91 -14.50 -35.01
N SER A 174 19.42 -15.36 -35.90
CA SER A 174 20.04 -16.65 -36.19
C SER A 174 21.46 -16.42 -36.66
N LEU A 175 22.46 -16.85 -35.88
CA LEU A 175 23.84 -16.89 -36.32
C LEU A 175 23.97 -17.88 -37.48
N THR A 176 24.05 -17.34 -38.70
CA THR A 176 24.37 -18.09 -39.91
C THR A 176 25.79 -18.63 -39.80
N LYS A 177 25.91 -19.96 -39.86
CA LYS A 177 27.18 -20.67 -39.97
C LYS A 177 27.89 -20.27 -41.26
N THR A 178 29.07 -19.66 -41.15
CA THR A 178 30.10 -19.70 -42.20
C THR A 178 31.50 -19.72 -41.60
N GLU A 179 32.14 -20.88 -41.83
CA GLU A 179 33.55 -21.09 -42.19
C GLU A 179 34.68 -20.81 -41.17
N ASN A 180 35.06 -21.92 -40.53
CA ASN A 180 36.43 -22.42 -40.38
C ASN A 180 37.54 -21.53 -40.93
N THR A 181 38.26 -20.87 -40.03
CA THR A 181 39.69 -20.61 -40.20
C THR A 181 40.42 -21.25 -39.03
N THR A 182 41.34 -22.13 -39.37
CA THR A 182 42.17 -22.94 -38.46
C THR A 182 43.02 -22.07 -37.54
N CYS A 183 42.86 -22.23 -36.23
CA CYS A 183 43.95 -22.01 -35.28
C CYS A 183 44.01 -23.21 -34.34
N SER A 184 45.05 -24.02 -34.53
CA SER A 184 45.30 -25.26 -33.82
C SER A 184 45.74 -24.99 -32.39
N SER A 185 44.79 -24.96 -31.44
CA SER A 185 44.97 -25.47 -30.08
C SER A 185 43.69 -25.30 -29.24
N CYS A 186 43.32 -26.39 -28.56
CA CYS A 186 42.33 -26.51 -27.46
C CYS A 186 40.86 -26.75 -27.84
N LEU A 187 40.58 -28.04 -28.12
CA LEU A 187 39.50 -28.91 -27.59
C LEU A 187 38.74 -28.31 -26.39
N SER A 188 37.44 -28.52 -26.12
CA SER A 188 36.43 -29.46 -26.59
C SER A 188 35.08 -29.11 -25.93
N SER A 189 33.99 -29.61 -26.52
CA SER A 189 32.69 -29.92 -25.92
C SER A 189 31.75 -28.78 -25.48
N THR A 190 30.86 -28.46 -26.43
CA THR A 190 29.38 -28.48 -26.28
C THR A 190 28.72 -27.69 -25.15
N ASN A 191 28.10 -26.59 -25.57
CA ASN A 191 26.91 -25.99 -24.96
C ASN A 191 25.65 -26.81 -25.32
N GLN A 192 24.97 -27.33 -24.30
CA GLN A 192 23.52 -27.64 -24.19
C GLN A 192 23.37 -28.25 -22.79
N GLY A 193 22.57 -27.79 -21.83
CA GLY A 193 21.55 -26.76 -21.74
C GLY A 193 20.90 -26.95 -20.35
N ARG A 194 20.25 -25.89 -19.85
CA ARG A 194 19.61 -25.73 -18.51
C ARG A 194 20.57 -25.50 -17.34
N LEU A 195 20.68 -24.23 -16.95
CA LEU A 195 21.00 -23.89 -15.57
C LEU A 195 19.88 -23.05 -14.98
N ASN A 196 19.18 -23.70 -14.06
CA ASN A 196 18.20 -23.14 -13.16
C ASN A 196 18.84 -22.09 -12.23
N HIS A 197 17.97 -21.23 -11.73
CA HIS A 197 18.15 -20.31 -10.61
C HIS A 197 18.85 -21.00 -9.43
N GLN A 198 20.18 -20.89 -9.33
CA GLN A 198 20.95 -20.78 -8.07
C GLN A 198 22.46 -20.86 -8.35
N GLN A 199 23.21 -20.01 -7.63
CA GLN A 199 24.66 -20.05 -7.38
C GLN A 199 25.57 -19.12 -8.21
N LEU A 200 25.58 -17.89 -7.70
CA LEU A 200 26.61 -16.86 -7.60
C LEU A 200 28.09 -17.32 -7.50
N LYS A 201 28.95 -16.45 -8.08
CA LYS A 201 30.30 -16.00 -7.62
C LYS A 201 31.48 -16.99 -7.70
N ARG A 202 32.43 -16.72 -8.60
CA ARG A 202 33.75 -16.10 -8.28
C ARG A 202 34.60 -15.83 -9.52
N ILE A 203 35.24 -14.67 -9.52
CA ILE A 203 36.36 -14.22 -10.36
C ILE A 203 37.64 -14.89 -9.82
N GLN A 204 38.53 -15.44 -10.68
CA GLN A 204 39.86 -14.88 -11.00
C GLN A 204 40.79 -15.89 -11.74
N LEU A 205 41.27 -15.44 -12.91
CA LEU A 205 42.55 -15.64 -13.60
C LEU A 205 43.37 -16.97 -13.52
N LEU A 206 43.55 -17.53 -14.74
CA LEU A 206 44.81 -17.80 -15.46
C LEU A 206 45.80 -18.92 -15.05
N HIS A 207 46.21 -19.63 -16.11
CA HIS A 207 47.38 -20.51 -16.32
C HIS A 207 47.28 -21.87 -15.58
N VAL A 208 47.32 -23.03 -16.23
CA VAL A 208 47.97 -23.48 -17.49
C VAL A 208 47.05 -24.50 -18.17
#